data_AF-S0FFK9-F1
#
_entry.id   AF-S0FFK9-F1
#
_cell.length_a   1.000
_cell.length_b   1.000
_cell.length_c   1.000
_cell.angle_alpha   90.00
_cell.angle_beta   90.00
_cell.angle_gamma   90.00
#
_symmetry.space_group_name_H-M   'P 1'
#
loop_
_entity.id
_entity.type
_entity.pdbx_description
1 polymer ?
#
loop_
_entity_poly.entity_id
_entity_poly.type
_entity_poly.pdbx_seq_one_letter_code
_entity_poly.pdbx_strand_id
1 'polypeptide(L)'
;MNINTSKNKQSTGSSSRRQIAYLGILGTSQLHLRNPCVIAWWSAAFPGLGHILLAKYLRGFVLFIWEVVINLNAHINLAILYTFTGRYQLAKEVLDTRWLLLYNAVYIFAIWDSYRTTVDVNNNYVLAAREDAEIQSFRINSLEINYLDKRQPWVAAFWSLLMPGVGQLYLHRLVNALFTLGWWIAILYYSKALPAIHLTFLGEFEQAKNILDEHWTLNISSVYLFGMYDAYVNTVENNKLFDWEQAKFLKKHYQYDGFCIPGNTNPARGDKVYIVSTFEHTIYLEKAITAIQMNGITKEAILAVPMDKRNEKRKLFDTIHQSDGLSLIDLATIFGTILMLFGTIYGFVLKLGPIFWGLVGLVVGFAIGLIIKLLLLRKYNDNRQNYKKATEVVLIIDCSEDKSEMVKDTLWNHHALGVSKLDLN
;
A
#
# COMPACT_ATOMS: atom_id res chain seq x y z
N MET A 1 -57.51 29.18 8.78
CA MET A 1 -56.94 27.83 8.94
C MET A 1 -55.95 27.62 7.79
N ASN A 2 -54.73 28.18 7.90
CA ASN A 2 -53.71 28.09 6.86
C ASN A 2 -52.64 27.11 7.32
N ILE A 3 -52.59 25.95 6.65
CA ILE A 3 -51.65 24.88 6.94
C ILE A 3 -50.34 25.19 6.22
N ASN A 4 -49.34 25.60 7.00
CA ASN A 4 -47.94 25.62 6.61
C ASN A 4 -47.50 24.19 6.25
N THR A 5 -47.19 23.95 4.98
CA THR A 5 -46.43 22.77 4.56
C THR A 5 -44.95 23.12 4.54
N SER A 6 -44.27 22.83 5.64
CA SER A 6 -42.81 22.76 5.69
C SER A 6 -42.35 21.60 4.80
N LYS A 7 -41.74 21.93 3.66
CA LYS A 7 -40.94 20.96 2.90
C LYS A 7 -39.70 20.63 3.73
N ASN A 8 -39.80 19.57 4.53
CA ASN A 8 -38.65 18.86 5.05
C ASN A 8 -37.80 18.41 3.87
N LYS A 9 -36.65 19.06 3.69
CA LYS A 9 -35.57 18.62 2.81
C LYS A 9 -34.99 17.36 3.45
N GLN A 10 -35.64 16.21 3.22
CA GLN A 10 -35.05 14.90 3.49
C GLN A 10 -33.73 14.86 2.72
N SER A 11 -32.62 14.89 3.45
CA SER A 11 -31.30 14.57 2.92
C SER A 11 -31.36 13.14 2.41
N THR A 12 -31.60 12.98 1.11
CA THR A 12 -31.36 11.73 0.40
C THR A 12 -29.85 11.50 0.43
N GLY A 13 -29.33 10.94 1.53
CA GLY A 13 -27.97 10.44 1.59
C GLY A 13 -27.87 9.36 0.54
N SER A 14 -27.13 9.63 -0.53
CA SER A 14 -26.71 8.60 -1.47
C SER A 14 -25.95 7.55 -0.66
N SER A 15 -26.58 6.39 -0.43
CA SER A 15 -25.91 5.27 0.22
C SER A 15 -24.82 4.78 -0.72
N SER A 16 -23.57 5.10 -0.40
CA SER A 16 -22.42 4.64 -1.15
C SER A 16 -22.41 3.10 -1.16
N ARG A 17 -22.32 2.50 -2.35
CA ARG A 17 -22.28 1.03 -2.50
C ARG A 17 -20.89 0.49 -2.16
N ARG A 18 -19.84 1.27 -2.40
CA ARG A 18 -18.44 0.87 -2.22
C ARG A 18 -17.73 1.80 -1.23
N GLN A 19 -16.82 1.23 -0.47
CA GLN A 19 -16.00 1.95 0.51
C GLN A 19 -14.52 1.81 0.15
N ILE A 20 -13.75 2.88 0.37
CA ILE A 20 -12.30 2.88 0.12
C ILE A 20 -11.56 2.25 1.29
N ALA A 21 -12.02 2.50 2.51
CA ALA A 21 -11.36 2.02 3.71
C ALA A 21 -12.37 1.54 4.75
N TYR A 22 -11.93 0.59 5.55
CA TYR A 22 -12.66 0.06 6.68
C TYR A 22 -11.73 -0.02 7.89
N LEU A 23 -12.10 0.67 8.97
CA LEU A 23 -11.43 0.57 10.27
C LEU A 23 -12.09 -0.53 11.09
N GLY A 24 -11.42 -1.69 11.11
CA GLY A 24 -11.82 -2.84 11.91
C GLY A 24 -11.23 -2.81 13.32
N ILE A 25 -11.52 -3.85 14.09
CA ILE A 25 -10.92 -4.07 15.42
C ILE A 25 -9.45 -4.48 15.26
N LEU A 26 -9.14 -5.31 14.28
CA LEU A 26 -7.81 -5.89 14.07
C LEU A 26 -6.96 -5.11 13.06
N GLY A 27 -7.38 -3.88 12.76
CA GLY A 27 -6.67 -2.97 11.87
C GLY A 27 -7.48 -2.35 10.74
N THR A 28 -6.77 -1.50 9.99
CA THR A 28 -7.30 -0.78 8.82
C THR A 28 -7.11 -1.60 7.54
N SER A 29 -8.20 -1.81 6.80
CA SER A 29 -8.16 -2.34 5.43
C SER A 29 -8.51 -1.23 4.46
N GLN A 30 -7.65 -1.01 3.46
CA GLN A 30 -7.82 0.06 2.49
C GLN A 30 -7.61 -0.41 1.05
N LEU A 31 -8.37 0.18 0.14
CA LEU A 31 -8.22 0.10 -1.29
C LEU A 31 -7.30 1.23 -1.76
N HIS A 32 -6.35 0.89 -2.62
CA HIS A 32 -5.56 1.86 -3.36
C HIS A 32 -5.14 1.26 -4.70
N LEU A 33 -4.75 2.12 -5.64
CA LEU A 33 -4.25 1.67 -6.94
C LEU A 33 -2.89 1.00 -6.77
N ARG A 34 -2.76 -0.19 -7.35
CA ARG A 34 -1.51 -0.96 -7.36
C ARG A 34 -1.14 -1.34 -8.78
N ASN A 35 0.16 -1.44 -9.06
CA ASN A 35 0.62 -2.01 -10.31
C ASN A 35 0.44 -3.53 -10.28
N PRO A 36 -0.40 -4.12 -11.16
CA PRO A 36 -0.64 -5.56 -11.18
C PRO A 36 0.62 -6.42 -11.35
N CYS A 37 1.62 -5.95 -12.11
CA CYS A 37 2.88 -6.66 -12.31
C CYS A 37 3.71 -6.74 -11.02
N VAL A 38 3.68 -5.69 -10.20
CA VAL A 38 4.40 -5.69 -8.91
C VAL A 38 3.75 -6.69 -7.95
N ILE A 39 2.43 -6.82 -7.97
CA ILE A 39 1.72 -7.79 -7.14
C ILE A 39 1.99 -9.23 -7.62
N ALA A 40 1.99 -9.45 -8.94
CA ALA A 40 2.35 -10.71 -9.55
C ALA A 40 3.80 -11.13 -9.21
N TRP A 41 4.74 -10.17 -9.23
CA TRP A 41 6.12 -10.40 -8.82
C TRP A 41 6.23 -10.89 -7.38
N TRP A 42 5.50 -10.28 -6.45
CA TRP A 42 5.51 -10.74 -5.05
C TRP A 42 4.95 -12.15 -4.90
N SER A 43 3.91 -12.52 -5.66
CA SER A 43 3.43 -13.91 -5.71
C SER A 43 4.43 -14.88 -6.36
N ALA A 44 5.27 -14.41 -7.29
CA ALA A 44 6.34 -15.23 -7.87
C ALA A 44 7.52 -15.40 -6.90
N ALA A 45 7.87 -14.35 -6.16
CA ALA A 45 8.93 -14.41 -5.16
C ALA A 45 8.58 -15.34 -3.99
N PHE A 46 7.30 -15.41 -3.63
CA PHE A 46 6.76 -16.34 -2.65
C PHE A 46 5.22 -16.38 -2.76
N PRO A 47 4.62 -17.50 -3.19
CA PRO A 47 3.17 -17.61 -3.29
C PRO A 47 2.44 -17.18 -2.02
N GLY A 48 1.40 -16.37 -2.21
CA GLY A 48 0.60 -15.78 -1.12
C GLY A 48 0.95 -14.32 -0.80
N LEU A 49 2.20 -13.89 -1.00
CA LEU A 49 2.60 -12.50 -0.68
C LEU A 49 1.86 -11.45 -1.52
N GLY A 50 1.63 -11.70 -2.80
CA GLY A 50 0.83 -10.80 -3.63
C GLY A 50 -0.61 -10.66 -3.13
N HIS A 51 -1.24 -11.75 -2.68
CA HIS A 51 -2.59 -11.70 -2.09
C HIS A 51 -2.63 -10.99 -0.74
N ILE A 52 -1.58 -11.11 0.08
CA ILE A 52 -1.44 -10.35 1.34
C ILE A 52 -1.35 -8.84 1.05
N LEU A 53 -0.59 -8.43 0.03
CA LEU A 53 -0.54 -7.02 -0.41
C LEU A 53 -1.92 -6.53 -0.83
N LEU A 54 -2.77 -7.40 -1.39
CA LEU A 54 -4.14 -7.08 -1.74
C LEU A 54 -5.11 -7.06 -0.56
N ALA A 55 -4.63 -7.24 0.68
CA ALA A 55 -5.43 -7.45 1.88
C ALA A 55 -6.40 -8.65 1.79
N LYS A 56 -6.14 -9.59 0.88
CA LYS A 56 -6.85 -10.87 0.78
C LYS A 56 -6.18 -11.90 1.70
N TYR A 57 -6.13 -11.60 3.00
CA TYR A 57 -5.32 -12.31 3.99
C TYR A 57 -5.55 -13.82 4.00
N LEU A 58 -6.81 -14.30 4.02
CA LEU A 58 -7.08 -15.74 4.08
C LEU A 58 -6.44 -16.49 2.89
N ARG A 59 -6.63 -15.98 1.66
CA ARG A 59 -6.02 -16.60 0.47
C ARG A 59 -4.50 -16.50 0.51
N GLY A 60 -3.98 -15.34 0.90
CA GLY A 60 -2.55 -15.11 1.00
C GLY A 60 -1.87 -16.01 2.02
N PHE A 61 -2.46 -16.17 3.21
CA PHE A 61 -1.92 -17.02 4.26
C PHE A 61 -1.98 -18.49 3.87
N VAL A 62 -3.08 -18.96 3.27
CA VAL A 62 -3.17 -20.35 2.79
C VAL A 62 -2.11 -20.63 1.74
N LEU A 63 -1.93 -19.75 0.75
CA LEU A 63 -0.91 -19.92 -0.28
C LEU A 63 0.52 -19.82 0.27
N PHE A 64 0.76 -18.97 1.26
CA PHE A 64 2.05 -18.87 1.95
C PHE A 64 2.39 -20.15 2.71
N ILE A 65 1.46 -20.67 3.50
CA ILE A 65 1.65 -21.93 4.24
C ILE A 65 1.85 -23.08 3.25
N TRP A 66 1.05 -23.11 2.19
CA TRP A 66 1.18 -24.09 1.12
C TRP A 66 2.57 -24.00 0.46
N GLU A 67 3.09 -22.81 0.16
CA GLU A 67 4.45 -22.63 -0.39
C GLU A 67 5.48 -23.28 0.52
N VAL A 68 5.46 -22.96 1.82
CA VAL A 68 6.42 -23.54 2.77
C VAL A 68 6.34 -25.06 2.77
N VAL A 69 5.14 -25.62 2.87
CA VAL A 69 4.95 -27.09 2.94
C VAL A 69 5.43 -27.76 1.66
N ILE A 70 5.00 -27.28 0.49
CA ILE A 70 5.37 -27.92 -0.78
C ILE A 70 6.86 -27.73 -1.07
N ASN A 71 7.42 -26.54 -0.81
CA ASN A 71 8.84 -26.28 -1.01
C ASN A 71 9.72 -27.19 -0.15
N LEU A 72 9.33 -27.42 1.12
CA LEU A 72 10.02 -28.34 2.03
C LEU A 72 9.98 -29.79 1.54
N ASN A 73 8.81 -30.27 1.11
CA ASN A 73 8.68 -31.65 0.62
C ASN A 73 9.32 -31.87 -0.76
N ALA A 74 9.29 -30.86 -1.62
CA ALA A 74 9.87 -30.91 -2.96
C ALA A 74 11.38 -30.63 -2.99
N HIS A 75 11.96 -30.09 -1.91
CA HIS A 75 13.35 -29.61 -1.85
C HIS A 75 13.69 -28.51 -2.86
N ILE A 76 12.72 -27.62 -3.16
CA ILE A 76 12.87 -26.61 -4.21
C ILE A 76 13.98 -25.61 -3.89
N ASN A 77 14.00 -25.04 -2.68
CA ASN A 77 15.05 -24.08 -2.30
C ASN A 77 16.45 -24.70 -2.38
N LEU A 78 16.60 -25.95 -1.93
CA LEU A 78 17.89 -26.64 -1.99
C LEU A 78 18.31 -26.90 -3.44
N ALA A 79 17.36 -27.29 -4.30
CA ALA A 79 17.59 -27.44 -5.73
C ALA A 79 17.93 -26.11 -6.43
N ILE A 80 17.31 -25.00 -6.01
CA ILE A 80 17.65 -23.64 -6.44
C ILE A 80 19.10 -23.33 -6.09
N LEU A 81 19.50 -23.54 -4.83
CA LEU A 81 20.88 -23.33 -4.38
C LEU A 81 21.88 -24.16 -5.18
N TYR A 82 21.62 -25.46 -5.37
CA TYR A 82 22.48 -26.32 -6.18
C TYR A 82 22.55 -25.88 -7.64
N THR A 83 21.42 -25.48 -8.23
CA THR A 83 21.37 -24.97 -9.60
C THR A 83 22.22 -23.71 -9.77
N PHE A 84 22.08 -22.72 -8.87
CA PHE A 84 22.82 -21.46 -8.94
C PHE A 84 24.28 -21.56 -8.51
N THR A 85 24.67 -22.65 -7.85
CA THR A 85 26.09 -22.98 -7.56
C THR A 85 26.71 -23.91 -8.60
N GLY A 86 26.01 -24.22 -9.71
CA GLY A 86 26.51 -25.06 -10.80
C GLY A 86 26.47 -26.57 -10.51
N ARG A 87 25.91 -26.98 -9.37
CA ARG A 87 25.79 -28.37 -8.91
C ARG A 87 24.51 -29.02 -9.45
N TYR A 88 24.33 -29.02 -10.77
CA TYR A 88 23.08 -29.43 -11.42
C TYR A 88 22.67 -30.88 -11.16
N GLN A 89 23.63 -31.79 -10.98
CA GLN A 89 23.34 -33.20 -10.70
C GLN A 89 22.69 -33.37 -9.32
N LEU A 90 23.25 -32.70 -8.30
CA LEU A 90 22.66 -32.68 -6.96
C LEU A 90 21.29 -32.00 -6.97
N ALA A 91 21.11 -30.93 -7.78
CA ALA A 91 19.81 -30.28 -7.94
C ALA A 91 18.73 -31.24 -8.49
N LYS A 92 19.10 -32.18 -9.36
CA LYS A 92 18.18 -33.20 -9.89
C LYS A 92 17.84 -34.26 -8.85
N GLU A 93 18.85 -34.75 -8.15
CA GLU A 93 18.73 -35.86 -7.21
C GLU A 93 17.94 -35.48 -5.95
N VAL A 94 18.04 -34.22 -5.51
CA VAL A 94 17.38 -33.76 -4.29
C VAL A 94 15.88 -33.50 -4.48
N LEU A 95 15.43 -33.25 -5.71
CA LEU A 95 14.04 -32.88 -6.00
C LEU A 95 13.10 -34.08 -5.92
N ASP A 96 12.02 -33.93 -5.14
CA ASP A 96 10.90 -34.87 -5.23
C ASP A 96 9.97 -34.46 -6.39
N THR A 97 9.96 -35.28 -7.44
CA THR A 97 9.20 -35.02 -8.67
C THR A 97 7.69 -34.95 -8.45
N ARG A 98 7.14 -35.67 -7.47
CA ARG A 98 5.69 -35.69 -7.21
C ARG A 98 5.23 -34.34 -6.69
N TRP A 99 5.96 -33.80 -5.72
CA TRP A 99 5.68 -32.49 -5.13
C TRP A 99 6.03 -31.35 -6.09
N LEU A 100 7.12 -31.48 -6.86
CA LEU A 100 7.54 -30.48 -7.84
C LEU A 100 6.52 -30.29 -8.98
N LEU A 101 5.93 -31.36 -9.49
CA LEU A 101 4.93 -31.25 -10.56
C LEU A 101 3.64 -30.58 -10.05
N LEU A 102 3.23 -30.89 -8.81
CA LEU A 102 2.14 -30.19 -8.13
C LEU A 102 2.47 -28.70 -7.94
N TYR A 103 3.73 -28.40 -7.59
CA TYR A 103 4.19 -27.04 -7.31
C TYR A 103 3.95 -26.10 -8.50
N ASN A 104 4.35 -26.51 -9.70
CA ASN A 104 4.30 -25.68 -10.91
C ASN A 104 2.91 -25.10 -11.18
N ALA A 105 1.85 -25.90 -10.99
CA ALA A 105 0.49 -25.48 -11.29
C ALA A 105 0.00 -24.38 -10.33
N VAL A 106 0.19 -24.59 -9.03
CA VAL A 106 -0.28 -23.64 -8.00
C VAL A 106 0.60 -22.39 -7.96
N TYR A 107 1.90 -22.54 -8.20
CA TYR A 107 2.84 -21.42 -8.30
C TYR A 107 2.38 -20.41 -9.35
N ILE A 108 2.05 -20.87 -10.55
CA ILE A 108 1.63 -19.98 -11.64
C ILE A 108 0.19 -19.47 -11.44
N PHE A 109 -0.69 -20.31 -10.89
CA PHE A 109 -2.02 -19.86 -10.47
C PHE A 109 -1.93 -18.70 -9.46
N ALA A 110 -1.03 -18.76 -8.48
CA ALA A 110 -0.86 -17.68 -7.50
C ALA A 110 -0.43 -16.37 -8.16
N ILE A 111 0.53 -16.42 -9.10
CA ILE A 111 0.99 -15.26 -9.87
C ILE A 111 -0.19 -14.65 -10.65
N TRP A 112 -0.89 -15.47 -11.42
CA TRP A 112 -2.01 -15.04 -12.26
C TRP A 112 -3.21 -14.51 -11.49
N ASP A 113 -3.66 -15.24 -10.46
CA ASP A 113 -4.82 -14.83 -9.67
C ASP A 113 -4.54 -13.52 -8.92
N SER A 114 -3.31 -13.32 -8.45
CA SER A 114 -2.91 -12.06 -7.83
C SER A 114 -2.89 -10.90 -8.83
N TYR A 115 -2.41 -11.12 -10.05
CA TYR A 115 -2.44 -10.13 -11.13
C TYR A 115 -3.88 -9.72 -11.47
N ARG A 116 -4.73 -10.69 -11.84
CA ARG A 116 -6.12 -10.40 -12.26
C ARG A 116 -6.91 -9.74 -11.13
N THR A 117 -6.72 -10.21 -9.89
CA THR A 117 -7.38 -9.63 -8.73
C THR A 117 -6.96 -8.19 -8.54
N THR A 118 -5.69 -7.85 -8.80
CA THR A 118 -5.24 -6.46 -8.71
C THR A 118 -5.99 -5.56 -9.68
N VAL A 119 -6.21 -6.02 -10.91
CA VAL A 119 -7.01 -5.30 -11.92
C VAL A 119 -8.45 -5.10 -11.43
N ASP A 120 -9.09 -6.15 -10.95
CA ASP A 120 -10.47 -6.09 -10.42
C ASP A 120 -10.60 -5.13 -9.23
N VAL A 121 -9.64 -5.18 -8.30
CA VAL A 121 -9.62 -4.33 -7.12
C VAL A 121 -9.34 -2.87 -7.49
N ASN A 122 -8.47 -2.61 -8.46
CA ASN A 122 -8.21 -1.26 -8.98
C ASN A 122 -9.48 -0.65 -9.59
N ASN A 123 -10.27 -1.43 -10.34
CA ASN A 123 -11.55 -0.97 -10.88
C ASN A 123 -12.53 -0.60 -9.76
N ASN A 124 -12.61 -1.43 -8.71
CA ASN A 124 -13.46 -1.12 -7.54
C ASN A 124 -12.98 0.11 -6.77
N TYR A 125 -11.67 0.32 -6.64
CA TYR A 125 -11.11 1.53 -6.04
C TYR A 125 -11.55 2.78 -6.82
N VAL A 126 -11.51 2.76 -8.15
CA VAL A 126 -11.89 3.92 -8.97
C VAL A 126 -13.38 4.26 -8.80
N LEU A 127 -14.24 3.25 -8.75
CA LEU A 127 -15.66 3.45 -8.48
C LEU A 127 -15.88 3.98 -7.05
N ALA A 128 -15.24 3.38 -6.05
CA ALA A 128 -15.31 3.84 -4.66
C ALA A 128 -14.80 5.29 -4.49
N ALA A 129 -13.75 5.66 -5.22
CA ALA A 129 -13.20 7.01 -5.26
C ALA A 129 -14.19 8.05 -5.83
N ARG A 130 -15.05 7.65 -6.78
CA ARG A 130 -16.09 8.51 -7.36
C ARG A 130 -17.33 8.58 -6.49
N GLU A 131 -17.68 7.47 -5.84
CA GLU A 131 -18.78 7.42 -4.85
C GLU A 131 -18.44 8.23 -3.60
N ASP A 132 -17.15 8.41 -3.31
CA ASP A 132 -16.61 9.30 -2.29
C ASP A 132 -17.26 9.12 -0.91
N ALA A 133 -17.46 7.87 -0.51
CA ALA A 133 -18.05 7.48 0.78
C ALA A 133 -17.33 8.13 1.98
N GLU A 134 -18.06 8.39 3.07
CA GLU A 134 -17.46 8.86 4.32
C GLU A 134 -16.44 7.85 4.86
N ILE A 135 -15.31 8.36 5.32
CA ILE A 135 -14.20 7.57 5.86
C ILE A 135 -14.20 7.79 7.38
N GLN A 136 -14.15 6.71 8.15
CA GLN A 136 -14.01 6.81 9.61
C GLN A 136 -12.55 7.08 9.96
N SER A 137 -12.27 8.14 10.71
CA SER A 137 -10.92 8.48 11.18
C SER A 137 -10.53 7.76 12.47
N PHE A 138 -11.50 7.38 13.31
CA PHE A 138 -11.24 6.89 14.67
C PHE A 138 -12.31 5.91 15.13
N ARG A 139 -11.89 4.82 15.79
CA ARG A 139 -12.76 3.79 16.36
C ARG A 139 -12.14 3.19 17.64
N ILE A 140 -12.87 3.29 18.75
CA ILE A 140 -12.51 2.62 20.02
C ILE A 140 -13.36 1.37 20.17
N ASN A 141 -12.73 0.28 20.58
CA ASN A 141 -13.41 -0.89 21.11
C ASN A 141 -12.73 -1.36 22.40
N SER A 142 -13.28 -2.37 23.08
CA SER A 142 -12.77 -2.93 24.33
C SER A 142 -11.36 -3.51 24.21
N LEU A 143 -10.94 -3.95 23.02
CA LEU A 143 -9.64 -4.57 22.78
C LEU A 143 -8.59 -3.60 22.22
N GLU A 144 -8.99 -2.68 21.35
CA GLU A 144 -8.03 -1.86 20.59
C GLU A 144 -8.62 -0.50 20.20
N ILE A 145 -7.74 0.49 20.09
CA ILE A 145 -8.03 1.83 19.55
C ILE A 145 -7.41 1.91 18.17
N ASN A 146 -8.25 1.98 17.14
CA ASN A 146 -7.81 2.11 15.74
C ASN A 146 -8.12 3.50 15.22
N TYR A 147 -7.15 4.10 14.54
CA TYR A 147 -7.26 5.44 14.01
C TYR A 147 -6.40 5.64 12.78
N LEU A 148 -6.81 6.57 11.92
CA LEU A 148 -6.00 7.06 10.82
C LEU A 148 -5.03 8.11 11.36
N ASP A 149 -3.76 7.96 11.02
CA ASP A 149 -2.72 8.93 11.38
C ASP A 149 -1.61 8.94 10.33
N LYS A 150 -0.90 10.06 10.25
CA LYS A 150 0.29 10.17 9.41
C LYS A 150 1.49 9.56 10.09
N ARG A 151 2.17 8.68 9.36
CA ARG A 151 3.36 7.97 9.82
C ARG A 151 4.49 8.09 8.82
N GLN A 152 5.73 8.00 9.27
CA GLN A 152 6.88 8.09 8.37
C GLN A 152 7.12 6.73 7.68
N PRO A 153 7.06 6.63 6.34
CA PRO A 153 7.18 5.35 5.63
C PRO A 153 8.50 4.63 5.86
N TRP A 154 9.59 5.37 5.97
CA TRP A 154 10.92 4.78 6.21
C TRP A 154 11.02 4.16 7.62
N VAL A 155 10.31 4.71 8.62
CA VAL A 155 10.30 4.16 10.00
C VAL A 155 9.64 2.79 9.98
N ALA A 156 8.50 2.66 9.30
CA ALA A 156 7.82 1.38 9.14
C ALA A 156 8.70 0.35 8.42
N ALA A 157 9.38 0.77 7.34
CA ALA A 157 10.32 -0.07 6.61
C ALA A 157 11.52 -0.51 7.47
N PHE A 158 12.07 0.40 8.28
CA PHE A 158 13.18 0.12 9.19
C PHE A 158 12.80 -0.90 10.26
N TRP A 159 11.62 -0.79 10.86
CA TRP A 159 11.16 -1.79 11.82
C TRP A 159 10.94 -3.16 11.18
N SER A 160 10.43 -3.22 9.95
CA SER A 160 10.33 -4.47 9.19
C SER A 160 11.68 -5.00 8.70
N LEU A 161 12.68 -4.15 8.51
CA LEU A 161 14.06 -4.55 8.24
C LEU A 161 14.67 -5.26 9.46
N LEU A 162 14.43 -4.77 10.67
CA LEU A 162 14.93 -5.45 11.87
C LEU A 162 14.16 -6.76 12.12
N MET A 163 12.84 -6.72 11.94
CA MET A 163 11.97 -7.84 12.23
C MET A 163 10.70 -7.74 11.36
N PRO A 164 10.61 -8.51 10.26
CA PRO A 164 9.43 -8.56 9.41
C PRO A 164 8.14 -8.77 10.22
N GLY A 165 7.16 -7.90 10.01
CA GLY A 165 5.90 -7.87 10.77
C GLY A 165 5.84 -6.75 11.83
N VAL A 166 6.96 -6.23 12.34
CA VAL A 166 6.93 -5.10 13.29
C VAL A 166 6.50 -3.80 12.60
N GLY A 167 6.92 -3.55 11.36
CA GLY A 167 6.43 -2.39 10.60
C GLY A 167 4.92 -2.46 10.33
N GLN A 168 4.36 -3.67 10.20
CA GLN A 168 2.93 -3.90 10.07
C GLN A 168 2.20 -3.66 11.41
N LEU A 169 2.79 -4.03 12.56
CA LEU A 169 2.26 -3.65 13.89
C LEU A 169 2.23 -2.13 14.05
N TYR A 170 3.29 -1.44 13.62
CA TYR A 170 3.34 0.02 13.64
C TYR A 170 2.23 0.68 12.80
N LEU A 171 1.66 -0.03 11.82
CA LEU A 171 0.51 0.41 11.02
C LEU A 171 -0.85 -0.08 11.54
N HIS A 172 -0.91 -0.65 12.74
CA HIS A 172 -2.12 -1.27 13.29
C HIS A 172 -2.68 -2.39 12.41
N ARG A 173 -1.88 -3.06 11.57
CA ARG A 173 -2.32 -4.20 10.74
C ARG A 173 -2.05 -5.53 11.46
N LEU A 174 -2.70 -5.70 12.61
CA LEU A 174 -2.38 -6.74 13.61
C LEU A 174 -2.35 -8.16 13.03
N VAL A 175 -3.38 -8.55 12.26
CA VAL A 175 -3.48 -9.91 11.70
C VAL A 175 -2.29 -10.24 10.80
N ASN A 176 -1.95 -9.34 9.88
CA ASN A 176 -0.82 -9.54 8.97
C ASN A 176 0.51 -9.53 9.71
N ALA A 177 0.62 -8.64 10.69
CA ALA A 177 1.80 -8.49 11.51
C ALA A 177 2.12 -9.76 12.31
N LEU A 178 1.14 -10.31 13.02
CA LEU A 178 1.31 -11.55 13.78
C LEU A 178 1.64 -12.74 12.88
N PHE A 179 1.00 -12.84 11.72
CA PHE A 179 1.30 -13.89 10.75
C PHE A 179 2.75 -13.80 10.25
N THR A 180 3.19 -12.61 9.86
CA THR A 180 4.55 -12.39 9.34
C THR A 180 5.60 -12.58 10.43
N LEU A 181 5.35 -12.10 11.65
CA LEU A 181 6.23 -12.31 12.81
C LEU A 181 6.38 -13.78 13.14
N GLY A 182 5.26 -14.52 13.23
CA GLY A 182 5.28 -15.95 13.55
C GLY A 182 6.08 -16.75 12.53
N TRP A 183 5.87 -16.49 11.24
CA TRP A 183 6.62 -17.15 10.17
C TRP A 183 8.09 -16.73 10.11
N TRP A 184 8.39 -15.46 10.39
CA TRP A 184 9.77 -14.99 10.47
C TRP A 184 10.54 -15.67 11.60
N ILE A 185 9.92 -15.81 12.78
CA ILE A 185 10.50 -16.55 13.91
C ILE A 185 10.74 -18.02 13.52
N ALA A 186 9.75 -18.67 12.88
CA ALA A 186 9.89 -20.05 12.43
C ALA A 186 11.05 -20.21 11.43
N ILE A 187 11.13 -19.34 10.42
CA ILE A 187 12.19 -19.37 9.41
C ILE A 187 13.56 -19.15 10.06
N LEU A 188 13.72 -18.17 10.95
CA LEU A 188 14.99 -17.93 11.65
C LEU A 188 15.40 -19.10 12.55
N TYR A 189 14.44 -19.70 13.24
CA TYR A 189 14.68 -20.84 14.13
C TYR A 189 15.17 -22.06 13.34
N TYR A 190 14.42 -22.47 12.31
CA TYR A 190 14.76 -23.65 11.51
C TYR A 190 15.98 -23.44 10.60
N SER A 191 16.20 -22.22 10.09
CA SER A 191 17.40 -21.89 9.31
C SER A 191 18.68 -21.88 10.14
N LYS A 192 18.58 -21.71 11.48
CA LYS A 192 19.72 -21.42 12.36
C LYS A 192 20.52 -20.20 11.90
N ALA A 193 19.86 -19.24 11.23
CA ALA A 193 20.51 -18.06 10.69
C ALA A 193 21.11 -17.17 11.79
N LEU A 194 20.43 -17.01 12.94
CA LEU A 194 20.95 -16.17 14.03
C LEU A 194 22.25 -16.74 14.65
N PRO A 195 22.34 -18.04 15.00
CA PRO A 195 23.62 -18.66 15.35
C PRO A 195 24.71 -18.49 14.28
N ALA A 196 24.38 -18.68 13.00
CA ALA A 196 25.33 -18.49 11.92
C ALA A 196 25.85 -17.05 11.82
N ILE A 197 24.97 -16.06 11.99
CA ILE A 197 25.34 -14.63 12.05
C ILE A 197 26.28 -14.37 13.23
N HIS A 198 25.98 -14.93 14.41
CA HIS A 198 26.84 -14.78 15.58
C HIS A 198 28.24 -15.35 15.34
N LEU A 199 28.36 -16.58 14.82
CA LEU A 199 29.63 -17.19 14.46
C LEU A 199 30.39 -16.39 13.39
N THR A 200 29.67 -15.79 12.44
CA THR A 200 30.23 -14.90 11.42
C THR A 200 30.88 -13.67 12.06
N PHE A 201 30.26 -13.06 13.07
CA PHE A 201 30.83 -11.94 13.81
C PHE A 201 32.06 -12.34 14.66
N LEU A 202 32.15 -13.60 15.09
CA LEU A 202 33.33 -14.15 15.77
C LEU A 202 34.46 -14.53 14.81
N GLY A 203 34.23 -14.45 13.49
CA GLY A 203 35.21 -14.85 12.46
C GLY A 203 35.23 -16.35 12.15
N GLU A 204 34.31 -17.14 12.71
CA GLU A 204 34.24 -18.59 12.56
C GLU A 204 33.39 -19.02 11.35
N PHE A 205 33.79 -18.58 10.15
CA PHE A 205 32.97 -18.74 8.92
C PHE A 205 32.66 -20.19 8.54
N GLU A 206 33.58 -21.13 8.77
CA GLU A 206 33.34 -22.55 8.45
C GLU A 206 32.27 -23.16 9.35
N GLN A 207 32.29 -22.83 10.65
CA GLN A 207 31.24 -23.27 11.56
C GLN A 207 29.90 -22.59 11.25
N ALA A 208 29.93 -21.30 10.87
CA ALA A 208 28.75 -20.57 10.45
C ALA A 208 28.06 -21.20 9.23
N LYS A 209 28.83 -21.68 8.25
CA LYS A 209 28.28 -22.42 7.10
C LYS A 209 27.70 -23.78 7.50
N ASN A 210 28.42 -24.52 8.34
CA ASN A 210 28.04 -25.89 8.72
C ASN A 210 26.76 -25.96 9.57
N ILE A 211 26.49 -24.92 10.38
CA ILE A 211 25.29 -24.89 11.22
C ILE A 211 24.03 -24.44 10.44
N LEU A 212 24.21 -23.73 9.33
CA LEU A 212 23.12 -23.12 8.59
C LEU A 212 22.31 -24.17 7.84
N ASP A 213 20.99 -24.15 8.00
CA ASP A 213 20.11 -24.97 7.17
C ASP A 213 19.82 -24.21 5.87
N GLU A 214 20.43 -24.68 4.78
CA GLU A 214 20.35 -24.06 3.46
C GLU A 214 18.91 -23.96 2.94
N HIS A 215 18.07 -24.95 3.22
CA HIS A 215 16.69 -25.02 2.72
C HIS A 215 15.83 -23.91 3.33
N TRP A 216 15.85 -23.78 4.65
CA TRP A 216 15.10 -22.75 5.36
C TRP A 216 15.67 -21.36 5.14
N THR A 217 17.00 -21.24 5.01
CA THR A 217 17.68 -19.95 4.81
C THR A 217 17.21 -19.23 3.56
N LEU A 218 16.99 -19.93 2.45
CA LEU A 218 16.56 -19.28 1.20
C LEU A 218 15.18 -18.62 1.30
N ASN A 219 14.35 -18.98 2.29
CA ASN A 219 13.07 -18.30 2.52
C ASN A 219 13.24 -16.88 3.10
N ILE A 220 14.40 -16.59 3.71
CA ILE A 220 14.67 -15.31 4.38
C ILE A 220 14.56 -14.15 3.38
N SER A 221 15.16 -14.26 2.20
CA SER A 221 15.22 -13.14 1.25
C SER A 221 13.83 -12.62 0.84
N SER A 222 12.90 -13.53 0.55
CA SER A 222 11.55 -13.15 0.11
C SER A 222 10.74 -12.53 1.24
N VAL A 223 10.71 -13.17 2.42
CA VAL A 223 9.93 -12.69 3.58
C VAL A 223 10.48 -11.36 4.12
N TYR A 224 11.80 -11.22 4.14
CA TYR A 224 12.48 -10.03 4.62
C TYR A 224 12.20 -8.79 3.76
N LEU A 225 12.46 -8.90 2.45
CA LEU A 225 12.22 -7.81 1.51
C LEU A 225 10.73 -7.48 1.42
N PHE A 226 9.87 -8.50 1.50
CA PHE A 226 8.43 -8.31 1.54
C PHE A 226 7.99 -7.50 2.75
N GLY A 227 8.46 -7.85 3.95
CA GLY A 227 8.10 -7.19 5.18
C GLY A 227 8.38 -5.68 5.12
N MET A 228 9.54 -5.31 4.58
CA MET A 228 9.94 -3.92 4.34
C MET A 228 9.05 -3.22 3.33
N TYR A 229 8.86 -3.84 2.16
CA TYR A 229 8.07 -3.28 1.07
C TYR A 229 6.60 -3.07 1.46
N ASP A 230 5.96 -4.08 2.06
CA ASP A 230 4.57 -4.01 2.52
C ASP A 230 4.40 -2.90 3.58
N ALA A 231 5.30 -2.82 4.56
CA ALA A 231 5.25 -1.77 5.58
C ALA A 231 5.42 -0.37 4.97
N TYR A 232 6.41 -0.18 4.09
CA TYR A 232 6.64 1.11 3.43
C TYR A 232 5.42 1.57 2.62
N VAL A 233 4.96 0.73 1.69
CA VAL A 233 3.87 1.08 0.76
C VAL A 233 2.57 1.33 1.50
N ASN A 234 2.22 0.48 2.47
CA ASN A 234 0.97 0.69 3.21
C ASN A 234 1.06 1.93 4.12
N THR A 235 2.24 2.33 4.58
CA THR A 235 2.39 3.62 5.28
C THR A 235 2.10 4.79 4.34
N VAL A 236 2.68 4.78 3.14
CA VAL A 236 2.44 5.83 2.14
C VAL A 236 0.95 5.93 1.79
N GLU A 237 0.30 4.80 1.58
CA GLU A 237 -1.12 4.79 1.21
C GLU A 237 -2.03 5.15 2.39
N ASN A 238 -1.68 4.75 3.63
CA ASN A 238 -2.40 5.18 4.83
C ASN A 238 -2.32 6.70 5.02
N ASN A 239 -1.16 7.31 4.76
CA ASN A 239 -1.02 8.77 4.81
C ASN A 239 -1.88 9.46 3.74
N LYS A 240 -1.98 8.91 2.53
CA LYS A 240 -2.86 9.44 1.48
C LYS A 240 -4.33 9.32 1.88
N LEU A 241 -4.71 8.23 2.55
CA LEU A 241 -6.05 8.05 3.08
C LEU A 241 -6.37 9.07 4.18
N PHE A 242 -5.41 9.32 5.07
CA PHE A 242 -5.51 10.39 6.07
C PHE A 242 -5.70 11.77 5.42
N ASP A 243 -4.88 12.13 4.42
CA ASP A 243 -5.02 13.39 3.67
C ASP A 243 -6.43 13.55 3.11
N TRP A 244 -6.96 12.48 2.51
CA TRP A 244 -8.29 12.49 1.90
C TRP A 244 -9.39 12.66 2.96
N GLU A 245 -9.33 11.89 4.04
CA GLU A 245 -10.30 11.99 5.13
C GLU A 245 -10.30 13.39 5.73
N GLN A 246 -9.12 13.94 6.06
CA GLN A 246 -9.01 15.28 6.63
C GLN A 246 -9.49 16.35 5.63
N ALA A 247 -9.17 16.22 4.33
CA ALA A 247 -9.70 17.13 3.32
C ALA A 247 -11.22 17.13 3.27
N LYS A 248 -11.88 15.97 3.39
CA LYS A 248 -13.35 15.88 3.47
C LYS A 248 -13.88 16.54 4.73
N PHE A 249 -13.25 16.26 5.88
CA PHE A 249 -13.62 16.87 7.15
C PHE A 249 -13.57 18.40 7.06
N LEU A 250 -12.50 18.96 6.49
CA LEU A 250 -12.34 20.40 6.31
C LEU A 250 -13.36 20.99 5.34
N LYS A 251 -13.59 20.37 4.17
CA LYS A 251 -14.61 20.81 3.21
C LYS A 251 -16.01 20.83 3.83
N LYS A 252 -16.36 19.80 4.61
CA LYS A 252 -17.69 19.67 5.23
C LYS A 252 -17.92 20.67 6.36
N HIS A 253 -16.89 21.01 7.13
CA HIS A 253 -17.05 21.78 8.38
C HIS A 253 -16.53 23.21 8.30
N TYR A 254 -15.65 23.54 7.36
CA TYR A 254 -14.92 24.82 7.32
C TYR A 254 -14.98 25.51 5.96
N GLN A 255 -15.93 25.14 5.09
CA GLN A 255 -16.26 25.87 3.86
C GLN A 255 -17.70 26.37 3.94
N TYR A 256 -17.90 27.40 4.75
CA TYR A 256 -19.21 28.04 4.95
C TYR A 256 -19.53 29.01 3.79
N ASP A 257 -20.71 28.88 3.19
CA ASP A 257 -21.14 29.69 2.03
C ASP A 257 -21.16 31.21 2.31
N GLY A 258 -21.35 31.61 3.57
CA GLY A 258 -21.37 33.02 3.99
C GLY A 258 -20.03 33.55 4.48
N PHE A 259 -18.92 32.81 4.29
CA PHE A 259 -17.61 33.29 4.66
C PHE A 259 -17.27 34.57 3.89
N CYS A 260 -16.89 35.62 4.61
CA CYS A 260 -16.58 36.92 4.03
C CYS A 260 -15.20 36.91 3.38
N ILE A 261 -15.13 36.69 2.06
CA ILE A 261 -13.87 36.70 1.31
C ILE A 261 -13.35 38.15 1.20
N PRO A 262 -12.04 38.38 1.41
CA PRO A 262 -11.35 39.63 1.09
C PRO A 262 -11.78 40.22 -0.28
N GLY A 263 -12.30 41.44 -0.28
CA GLY A 263 -12.68 42.18 -1.51
C GLY A 263 -14.17 42.18 -1.88
N ASN A 264 -15.05 41.47 -1.16
CA ASN A 264 -16.49 41.40 -1.48
C ASN A 264 -17.41 42.19 -0.50
N THR A 265 -16.85 43.11 0.32
CA THR A 265 -17.64 43.89 1.28
C THR A 265 -17.36 45.38 1.23
N ASN A 266 -18.43 46.17 1.41
CA ASN A 266 -18.42 47.61 1.63
C ASN A 266 -17.39 48.03 2.70
N PRO A 267 -16.74 49.21 2.55
CA PRO A 267 -15.64 49.72 3.38
C PRO A 267 -16.01 50.12 4.82
N ALA A 268 -17.14 49.63 5.36
CA ALA A 268 -17.66 50.02 6.68
C ALA A 268 -17.09 49.19 7.86
N ARG A 269 -16.07 48.36 7.65
CA ARG A 269 -15.44 47.53 8.71
C ARG A 269 -13.93 47.73 8.73
N GLY A 270 -13.47 48.83 9.32
CA GLY A 270 -12.05 49.15 9.50
C GLY A 270 -11.28 48.24 10.46
N ASP A 271 -11.97 47.37 11.22
CA ASP A 271 -11.35 46.56 12.28
C ASP A 271 -11.14 45.09 11.91
N LYS A 272 -11.39 44.70 10.66
CA LYS A 272 -11.26 43.31 10.22
C LYS A 272 -9.91 43.03 9.57
N VAL A 273 -9.26 41.99 10.07
CA VAL A 273 -7.97 41.47 9.60
C VAL A 273 -8.17 40.06 9.09
N TYR A 274 -7.52 39.75 7.97
CA TYR A 274 -7.42 38.38 7.48
C TYR A 274 -6.03 37.83 7.72
N ILE A 275 -5.97 36.64 8.31
CA ILE A 275 -4.73 35.87 8.46
C ILE A 275 -4.81 34.69 7.51
N VAL A 276 -3.83 34.58 6.63
CA VAL A 276 -3.67 33.46 5.70
C VAL A 276 -2.53 32.59 6.19
N SER A 277 -2.77 31.29 6.28
CA SER A 277 -1.75 30.32 6.69
C SER A 277 -1.77 29.09 5.81
N THR A 278 -0.61 28.46 5.66
CA THR A 278 -0.42 27.25 4.88
C THR A 278 -0.01 26.09 5.77
N PHE A 279 -0.61 24.94 5.56
CA PHE A 279 -0.36 23.71 6.33
C PHE A 279 -0.14 22.51 5.42
N GLU A 280 0.55 21.50 5.95
CA GLU A 280 0.43 20.12 5.49
C GLU A 280 -0.78 19.47 6.19
N HIS A 281 -1.38 18.45 5.58
CA HIS A 281 -2.39 17.64 6.26
C HIS A 281 -1.77 16.96 7.48
N THR A 282 -2.20 17.30 8.68
CA THR A 282 -1.67 16.76 9.94
C THR A 282 -2.71 16.92 11.06
N ILE A 283 -2.60 16.14 12.14
CA ILE A 283 -3.45 16.35 13.33
C ILE A 283 -3.23 17.72 13.98
N TYR A 284 -2.06 18.34 13.79
CA TYR A 284 -1.75 19.67 14.33
C TYR A 284 -2.58 20.77 13.67
N LEU A 285 -2.99 20.61 12.41
CA LEU A 285 -3.92 21.51 11.74
C LEU A 285 -5.26 21.57 12.48
N GLU A 286 -5.82 20.42 12.83
CA GLU A 286 -7.08 20.36 13.59
C GLU A 286 -6.92 20.93 15.00
N LYS A 287 -5.81 20.62 15.68
CA LYS A 287 -5.47 21.21 16.98
C LYS A 287 -5.37 22.75 16.91
N ALA A 288 -4.74 23.28 15.86
CA ALA A 288 -4.64 24.72 15.64
C ALA A 288 -6.02 25.37 15.49
N ILE A 289 -6.88 24.78 14.65
CA ILE A 289 -8.24 25.27 14.43
C ILE A 289 -9.04 25.25 15.75
N THR A 290 -8.98 24.14 16.50
CA THR A 290 -9.67 24.04 17.79
C THR A 290 -9.12 25.04 18.82
N ALA A 291 -7.81 25.24 18.88
CA ALA A 291 -7.20 26.24 19.77
C ALA A 291 -7.65 27.67 19.43
N ILE A 292 -7.72 28.01 18.14
CA ILE A 292 -8.24 29.31 17.67
C ILE A 292 -9.72 29.48 18.07
N GLN A 293 -10.53 28.42 17.95
CA GLN A 293 -11.94 28.44 18.37
C GLN A 293 -12.08 28.64 19.88
N MET A 294 -11.27 27.94 20.68
CA MET A 294 -11.25 28.08 22.13
C MET A 294 -10.86 29.50 22.58
N ASN A 295 -10.04 30.20 21.79
CA ASN A 295 -9.66 31.60 22.01
C ASN A 295 -10.71 32.61 21.48
N GLY A 296 -11.92 32.16 21.17
CA GLY A 296 -13.07 33.03 20.89
C GLY A 296 -13.16 33.54 19.44
N ILE A 297 -12.58 32.82 18.47
CA ILE A 297 -12.88 33.00 17.05
C ILE A 297 -13.98 32.00 16.67
N THR A 298 -15.07 32.46 16.05
CA THR A 298 -16.16 31.57 15.70
C THR A 298 -15.80 30.70 14.49
N LYS A 299 -16.47 29.56 14.37
CA LYS A 299 -16.19 28.60 13.29
C LYS A 299 -16.45 29.18 11.90
N GLU A 300 -17.43 30.06 11.78
CA GLU A 300 -17.81 30.75 10.53
C GLU A 300 -16.75 31.75 10.07
N ALA A 301 -15.84 32.15 10.96
CA ALA A 301 -14.73 33.04 10.68
C ALA A 301 -13.45 32.30 10.25
N ILE A 302 -13.52 30.97 10.09
CA ILE A 302 -12.40 30.11 9.67
C ILE A 302 -12.78 29.42 8.36
N LEU A 303 -12.04 29.71 7.30
CA LEU A 303 -12.14 29.04 6.01
C LEU A 303 -10.93 28.11 5.84
N ALA A 304 -11.20 26.82 5.62
CA ALA A 304 -10.16 25.84 5.30
C ALA A 304 -10.31 25.34 3.86
N VAL A 305 -9.25 25.48 3.08
CA VAL A 305 -9.22 25.11 1.66
C VAL A 305 -8.13 24.07 1.42
N PRO A 306 -8.46 22.76 1.45
CA PRO A 306 -7.53 21.73 1.03
C PRO A 306 -7.28 21.83 -0.48
N MET A 307 -6.02 21.73 -0.88
CA MET A 307 -5.53 21.90 -2.24
C MET A 307 -5.55 20.58 -3.01
N ASP A 308 -6.06 20.60 -4.23
CA ASP A 308 -6.02 19.43 -5.11
C ASP A 308 -4.61 19.19 -5.65
N LYS A 309 -4.03 18.02 -5.35
CA LYS A 309 -2.72 17.61 -5.85
C LYS A 309 -2.82 17.26 -7.35
N ARG A 310 -1.88 17.76 -8.16
CA ARG A 310 -1.79 17.39 -9.59
C ARG A 310 -1.52 15.87 -9.69
N ASN A 311 -2.56 15.10 -10.02
CA ASN A 311 -2.52 13.64 -10.00
C ASN A 311 -1.79 13.08 -11.23
N GLU A 312 -0.63 12.46 -11.03
CA GLU A 312 0.02 11.57 -12.02
C GLU A 312 -0.80 10.30 -12.32
N LYS A 313 -1.80 10.00 -11.47
CA LYS A 313 -2.61 8.76 -11.50
C LYS A 313 -3.42 8.55 -12.80
N ARG A 314 -3.61 9.58 -13.65
CA ARG A 314 -4.27 9.40 -14.96
C ARG A 314 -3.49 8.49 -15.91
N LYS A 315 -2.15 8.45 -15.84
CA LYS A 315 -1.35 7.67 -16.81
C LYS A 315 -1.31 6.16 -16.52
N LEU A 316 -1.18 5.75 -15.25
CA LEU A 316 -1.29 4.34 -14.86
C LEU A 316 -2.65 3.74 -15.24
N PHE A 317 -3.69 4.58 -15.19
CA PHE A 317 -5.07 4.20 -15.48
C PHE A 317 -5.31 3.93 -16.97
N ASP A 318 -4.81 4.79 -17.86
CA ASP A 318 -5.00 4.63 -19.31
C ASP A 318 -4.31 3.38 -19.88
N THR A 319 -3.22 2.90 -19.26
CA THR A 319 -2.56 1.64 -19.64
C THR A 319 -3.29 0.39 -19.11
N ILE A 320 -4.01 0.52 -17.99
CA ILE A 320 -4.72 -0.60 -17.35
C ILE A 320 -6.12 -0.81 -17.96
N HIS A 321 -6.73 0.23 -18.54
CA HIS A 321 -8.08 0.18 -19.11
C HIS A 321 -8.20 -0.25 -20.58
N GLN A 322 -7.12 -0.68 -21.24
CA GLN A 322 -7.25 -1.49 -22.46
C GLN A 322 -7.60 -2.93 -22.09
N SER A 323 -8.83 -3.11 -21.61
CA SER A 323 -9.35 -4.41 -21.19
C SER A 323 -10.85 -4.47 -21.45
N ASP A 324 -11.20 -4.83 -22.69
CA ASP A 324 -12.20 -5.89 -22.88
C ASP A 324 -11.80 -7.05 -21.95
N GLY A 325 -12.76 -7.65 -21.24
CA GLY A 325 -12.58 -8.48 -20.03
C GLY A 325 -11.76 -9.78 -20.10
N LEU A 326 -10.75 -9.88 -20.98
CA LEU A 326 -9.72 -10.92 -21.03
C LEU A 326 -8.39 -10.31 -20.55
N SER A 327 -7.92 -10.65 -19.35
CA SER A 327 -6.75 -10.01 -18.73
C SER A 327 -5.50 -10.14 -19.61
N LEU A 328 -4.71 -9.07 -19.75
CA LEU A 328 -3.51 -8.97 -20.60
C LEU A 328 -2.51 -10.12 -20.41
N ILE A 329 -2.55 -10.77 -19.25
CA ILE A 329 -1.58 -11.79 -18.86
C ILE A 329 -2.18 -13.21 -18.92
N ASP A 330 -3.48 -13.38 -19.16
CA ASP A 330 -4.11 -14.71 -19.13
C ASP A 330 -3.45 -15.69 -20.10
N LEU A 331 -3.20 -15.25 -21.34
CA LEU A 331 -2.54 -16.06 -22.36
C LEU A 331 -1.05 -16.31 -22.02
N ALA A 332 -0.35 -15.28 -21.54
CA ALA A 332 1.04 -15.36 -21.09
C ALA A 332 1.24 -16.34 -19.94
N THR A 333 0.33 -16.35 -18.96
CA THR A 333 0.31 -17.30 -17.86
C THR A 333 0.05 -18.73 -18.34
N ILE A 334 -0.94 -18.93 -19.22
CA ILE A 334 -1.26 -20.28 -19.73
C ILE A 334 -0.04 -20.88 -20.45
N PHE A 335 0.56 -20.13 -21.39
CA PHE A 335 1.77 -20.58 -22.08
C PHE A 335 2.96 -20.73 -21.12
N GLY A 336 3.12 -19.81 -20.17
CA GLY A 336 4.12 -19.90 -19.10
C GLY A 336 3.98 -21.19 -18.28
N THR A 337 2.74 -21.61 -17.99
CA THR A 337 2.45 -22.86 -17.26
C THR A 337 2.85 -24.09 -18.02
N ILE A 338 2.40 -24.17 -19.27
CA ILE A 338 2.66 -25.32 -20.12
C ILE A 338 4.18 -25.46 -20.36
N LEU A 339 4.85 -24.35 -20.69
CA LEU A 339 6.29 -24.38 -20.97
C LEU A 339 7.15 -24.52 -19.71
N MET A 340 6.75 -23.97 -18.55
CA MET A 340 7.43 -24.25 -17.27
C MET A 340 7.30 -25.72 -16.91
N LEU A 341 6.11 -26.31 -17.03
CA LEU A 341 5.89 -27.73 -16.76
C LEU A 341 6.78 -28.60 -17.65
N PHE A 342 6.79 -28.36 -18.97
CA PHE A 342 7.67 -29.10 -19.88
C PHE A 342 9.16 -28.85 -19.60
N GLY A 343 9.55 -27.60 -19.31
CA GLY A 343 10.91 -27.25 -18.93
C GLY A 343 11.38 -27.97 -17.67
N THR A 344 10.51 -28.09 -16.67
CA THR A 344 10.77 -28.83 -15.43
C THR A 344 10.86 -30.34 -15.70
N ILE A 345 9.94 -30.92 -16.50
CA ILE A 345 9.95 -32.35 -16.84
C ILE A 345 11.20 -32.72 -17.65
N TYR A 346 11.46 -32.04 -18.76
CA TYR A 346 12.61 -32.32 -19.61
C TYR A 346 13.93 -31.86 -18.98
N GLY A 347 13.90 -30.92 -18.05
CA GLY A 347 15.10 -30.45 -17.35
C GLY A 347 15.76 -31.50 -16.46
N PHE A 348 15.06 -32.58 -16.07
CA PHE A 348 15.70 -33.76 -15.48
C PHE A 348 16.65 -34.46 -16.46
N VAL A 349 16.35 -34.43 -17.76
CA VAL A 349 17.21 -34.99 -18.81
C VAL A 349 18.31 -33.98 -19.20
N LEU A 350 18.00 -32.69 -19.26
CA LEU A 350 18.90 -31.65 -19.75
C LEU A 350 20.01 -31.28 -18.74
N LYS A 351 21.15 -30.78 -19.24
CA LYS A 351 22.37 -30.57 -18.44
C LYS A 351 22.22 -29.57 -17.27
N LEU A 352 21.46 -28.49 -17.48
CA LEU A 352 21.33 -27.39 -16.51
C LEU A 352 20.26 -27.65 -15.41
N GLY A 353 19.61 -28.82 -15.45
CA GLY A 353 18.67 -29.23 -14.42
C GLY A 353 17.23 -28.69 -14.58
N PRO A 354 16.29 -29.28 -13.83
CA PRO A 354 14.84 -28.99 -13.92
C PRO A 354 14.48 -27.56 -13.50
N ILE A 355 15.14 -27.00 -12.49
CA ILE A 355 14.86 -25.63 -12.03
C ILE A 355 15.20 -24.60 -13.11
N PHE A 356 16.40 -24.67 -13.68
CA PHE A 356 16.84 -23.71 -14.70
C PHE A 356 15.95 -23.77 -15.95
N TRP A 357 15.70 -24.97 -16.49
CA TRP A 357 14.87 -25.13 -17.68
C TRP A 357 13.39 -24.84 -17.41
N GLY A 358 12.89 -25.10 -16.21
CA GLY A 358 11.56 -24.65 -15.78
C GLY A 358 11.44 -23.12 -15.79
N LEU A 359 12.42 -22.40 -15.25
CA LEU A 359 12.45 -20.93 -15.27
C LEU A 359 12.56 -20.37 -16.70
N VAL A 360 13.40 -20.96 -17.54
CA VAL A 360 13.50 -20.58 -18.96
C VAL A 360 12.16 -20.81 -19.67
N GLY A 361 11.54 -21.98 -19.45
CA GLY A 361 10.22 -22.31 -20.00
C GLY A 361 9.15 -21.30 -19.58
N LEU A 362 9.14 -20.92 -18.30
CA LEU A 362 8.24 -19.88 -17.78
C LEU A 362 8.41 -18.55 -18.51
N VAL A 363 9.66 -18.05 -18.57
CA VAL A 363 9.97 -16.75 -19.20
C VAL A 363 9.64 -16.75 -20.68
N VAL A 364 10.00 -17.82 -21.40
CA VAL A 364 9.71 -17.96 -22.84
C VAL A 364 8.20 -18.05 -23.09
N GLY A 365 7.49 -18.86 -22.32
CA GLY A 365 6.03 -19.01 -22.47
C GLY A 365 5.28 -17.71 -22.17
N PHE A 366 5.71 -17.03 -21.12
CA PHE A 366 5.19 -15.72 -20.77
C PHE A 366 5.48 -14.68 -21.86
N ALA A 367 6.70 -14.63 -22.38
CA ALA A 367 7.08 -13.73 -23.47
C ALA A 367 6.28 -14.01 -24.74
N ILE A 368 6.09 -15.27 -25.13
CA ILE A 368 5.28 -15.65 -26.30
C ILE A 368 3.83 -15.18 -26.12
N GLY A 369 3.21 -15.49 -24.98
CA GLY A 369 1.83 -15.08 -24.74
C GLY A 369 1.67 -13.56 -24.63
N LEU A 370 2.67 -12.84 -24.13
CA LEU A 370 2.70 -11.38 -24.16
C LEU A 370 2.90 -10.83 -25.58
N ILE A 371 3.82 -11.37 -26.37
CA ILE A 371 4.07 -10.92 -27.76
C ILE A 371 2.82 -11.10 -28.60
N ILE A 372 2.14 -12.24 -28.51
CA ILE A 372 0.88 -12.49 -29.22
C ILE A 372 -0.16 -11.41 -28.86
N LYS A 373 -0.23 -11.02 -27.59
CA LYS A 373 -1.21 -10.02 -27.12
C LYS A 373 -0.77 -8.57 -27.39
N LEU A 374 0.52 -8.28 -27.38
CA LEU A 374 1.10 -6.96 -27.71
C LEU A 374 1.05 -6.67 -29.21
N LEU A 375 1.15 -7.69 -30.07
CA LEU A 375 0.92 -7.55 -31.50
C LEU A 375 -0.54 -7.12 -31.81
N LEU A 376 -1.47 -7.38 -30.89
CA LEU A 376 -2.87 -6.95 -30.99
C LEU A 376 -3.14 -5.56 -30.40
N LEU A 377 -2.24 -5.02 -29.57
CA LEU A 377 -2.47 -3.81 -28.78
C LEU A 377 -1.25 -2.89 -28.89
N ARG A 378 -1.20 -2.07 -29.94
CA ARG A 378 -0.08 -1.14 -30.13
C ARG A 378 -0.52 0.32 -30.10
N LYS A 379 -0.46 0.96 -28.91
CA LYS A 379 0.24 2.25 -28.67
C LYS A 379 0.12 2.70 -27.20
N TYR A 380 1.24 3.02 -26.55
CA TYR A 380 1.65 4.38 -26.13
C TYR A 380 2.70 4.33 -25.00
N ASN A 381 3.50 5.39 -24.90
CA ASN A 381 4.73 5.52 -24.12
C ASN A 381 4.55 6.52 -22.97
N ASP A 382 5.31 6.35 -21.88
CA ASP A 382 5.18 7.14 -20.65
C ASP A 382 6.36 8.13 -20.47
N ASN A 383 6.12 9.20 -19.71
CA ASN A 383 7.10 10.19 -19.27
C ASN A 383 6.79 10.54 -17.80
N ARG A 384 7.74 10.29 -16.89
CA ARG A 384 7.66 10.58 -15.44
C ARG A 384 8.35 11.90 -15.10
N GLN A 385 7.79 12.64 -14.14
CA GLN A 385 8.39 13.87 -13.58
C GLN A 385 8.42 13.78 -12.04
N ASN A 386 9.45 14.37 -11.43
CA ASN A 386 9.70 14.29 -9.99
C ASN A 386 8.84 15.28 -9.18
N TYR A 387 8.41 14.86 -7.99
CA TYR A 387 7.57 15.62 -7.05
C TYR A 387 8.41 16.48 -6.07
N LYS A 388 8.02 17.73 -5.85
CA LYS A 388 8.48 18.60 -4.74
C LYS A 388 7.36 18.69 -3.68
N LYS A 389 7.74 18.87 -2.40
CA LYS A 389 6.79 19.18 -1.31
C LYS A 389 6.00 20.44 -1.66
N ALA A 390 4.67 20.34 -1.65
CA ALA A 390 3.75 21.42 -1.99
C ALA A 390 2.75 21.63 -0.84
N THR A 391 2.35 22.88 -0.64
CA THR A 391 1.27 23.27 0.29
C THR A 391 0.02 22.41 0.07
N GLU A 392 -0.51 21.84 1.14
CA GLU A 392 -1.65 20.90 1.05
C GLU A 392 -2.96 21.54 1.52
N VAL A 393 -2.91 22.46 2.49
CA VAL A 393 -4.09 23.18 2.99
C VAL A 393 -3.79 24.66 3.16
N VAL A 394 -4.71 25.52 2.76
CA VAL A 394 -4.71 26.95 3.06
C VAL A 394 -5.81 27.25 4.07
N LEU A 395 -5.45 27.91 5.17
CA LEU A 395 -6.38 28.48 6.14
C LEU A 395 -6.50 29.98 5.91
N ILE A 396 -7.72 30.50 5.94
CA ILE A 396 -8.02 31.93 5.94
C ILE A 396 -8.90 32.21 7.15
N ILE A 397 -8.43 33.08 8.04
CA ILE A 397 -9.10 33.39 9.30
C ILE A 397 -9.46 34.87 9.30
N ASP A 398 -10.73 35.17 9.50
CA ASP A 398 -11.28 36.51 9.73
C ASP A 398 -11.24 36.78 11.24
N CYS A 399 -10.45 37.76 11.67
CA CYS A 399 -10.34 38.16 13.07
C CYS A 399 -10.24 39.67 13.22
N SER A 400 -10.47 40.15 14.43
CA SER A 400 -10.22 41.55 14.79
C SER A 400 -8.73 41.82 15.02
N GLU A 401 -8.31 43.07 14.87
CA GLU A 401 -6.89 43.47 14.99
C GLU A 401 -6.27 43.08 16.34
N ASP A 402 -7.02 43.18 17.44
CA ASP A 402 -6.62 42.80 18.81
C ASP A 402 -6.30 41.30 18.94
N LYS A 403 -6.95 40.45 18.15
CA LYS A 403 -6.75 38.99 18.17
C LYS A 403 -5.72 38.52 17.16
N SER A 404 -5.21 39.39 16.31
CA SER A 404 -4.37 39.02 15.17
C SER A 404 -3.05 38.33 15.59
N GLU A 405 -2.36 38.87 16.59
CA GLU A 405 -1.09 38.30 17.05
C GLU A 405 -1.29 36.96 17.77
N MET A 406 -2.35 36.84 18.58
CA MET A 406 -2.74 35.57 19.20
C MET A 406 -3.00 34.47 18.16
N VAL A 407 -3.69 34.80 17.06
CA VAL A 407 -3.95 33.83 15.98
C VAL A 407 -2.63 33.45 15.28
N LYS A 408 -1.76 34.41 14.98
CA LYS A 408 -0.45 34.13 14.36
C LYS A 408 0.42 33.23 15.23
N ASP A 409 0.52 33.52 16.51
CA ASP A 409 1.26 32.72 17.48
C ASP A 409 0.68 31.30 17.59
N THR A 410 -0.64 31.18 17.63
CA THR A 410 -1.31 29.87 17.68
C THR A 410 -0.99 29.04 16.45
N LEU A 411 -0.99 29.65 15.25
CA LEU A 411 -0.66 28.96 14.00
C LEU A 411 0.81 28.51 13.95
N TRP A 412 1.75 29.36 14.37
CA TRP A 412 3.17 29.01 14.44
C TRP A 412 3.45 27.90 15.45
N ASN A 413 2.83 27.98 16.63
CA ASN A 413 2.94 26.96 17.67
C ASN A 413 2.40 25.58 17.24
N HIS A 414 1.57 25.53 16.20
CA HIS A 414 1.02 24.30 15.62
C HIS A 414 1.61 23.95 14.25
N HIS A 415 2.84 24.40 13.96
CA HIS A 415 3.62 24.00 12.78
C HIS A 415 3.04 24.46 11.42
N ALA A 416 2.47 25.66 11.36
CA ALA A 416 2.20 26.29 10.07
C ALA A 416 3.47 26.36 9.20
N LEU A 417 3.35 26.09 7.90
CA LEU A 417 4.44 26.24 6.92
C LEU A 417 4.73 27.72 6.62
N GLY A 418 3.72 28.57 6.80
CA GLY A 418 3.78 30.00 6.54
C GLY A 418 2.51 30.66 7.03
N VAL A 419 2.65 31.86 7.61
CA VAL A 419 1.55 32.67 8.13
C VAL A 419 1.77 34.10 7.67
N SER A 420 0.72 34.73 7.15
CA SER A 420 0.76 36.13 6.73
C SER A 420 -0.52 36.86 7.14
N LYS A 421 -0.36 38.12 7.56
CA LYS A 421 -1.47 39.06 7.70
C LYS A 421 -1.72 39.69 6.33
N LEU A 422 -2.96 39.63 5.86
CA LEU A 422 -3.35 40.25 4.61
C LEU A 422 -3.47 41.76 4.83
N ASP A 423 -2.71 42.53 4.04
CA ASP A 423 -2.83 43.98 3.97
C ASP A 423 -3.66 44.33 2.73
N LEU A 424 -4.86 44.87 2.94
CA LEU A 424 -5.81 45.25 1.87
C LEU A 424 -5.94 46.78 1.73
N ASN A 425 -4.99 47.53 2.30
CA ASN A 425 -4.99 48.99 2.25
C ASN A 425 -4.74 49.56 0.84
#